data_AF-A0A1X7SK03-F1
#
_entry.id   AF-A0A1X7SK03-F1
#
_cell.length_a   1.000
_cell.length_b   1.000
_cell.length_c   1.000
_cell.angle_alpha   90.00
_cell.angle_beta   90.00
_cell.angle_gamma   90.00
#
_symmetry.space_group_name_H-M   'P 1'
#
loop_
_entity.id
_entity.type
_entity.pdbx_description
1 polymer ?
#
loop_
_entity_poly.entity_id
_entity_poly.type
_entity_poly.pdbx_seq_one_letter_code
_entity_poly.pdbx_strand_id
1 'polypeptide(L)'
;YTYNDYLDKVQASEDELKTGLKQLQACLINGYWRVFHLDYRDQVFQSILTLLEEEDWSWQSIPLKETCQKLEELEPPFVLEHVLDCYGVVFTGDEGEKRYGLEEDKVCQFCAELFLRQSGKFNYEEFMESWPSSVPLGMTTSLDQLKGLALTDLNSVPAVIWYFPATDLPEDPAARFSKLFSVKEKWAYDEMHPYISDLESPGQSLNGLLLKYSRVSVSQGKKTYSAKLTAL
;
A
#
# COMPACT_ATOMS: atom_id res chain seq x y z
N TYR A 1 -21.48 9.02 0.19
CA TYR A 1 -21.71 10.47 0.16
C TYR A 1 -21.38 10.99 -1.22
N THR A 2 -22.10 12.01 -1.68
CA THR A 2 -21.69 12.81 -2.86
C THR A 2 -20.45 13.63 -2.52
N TYR A 3 -19.83 14.28 -3.51
CA TYR A 3 -18.72 15.17 -3.24
C TYR A 3 -19.12 16.35 -2.33
N ASN A 4 -20.28 16.96 -2.57
CA ASN A 4 -20.80 18.06 -1.75
C ASN A 4 -21.11 17.60 -0.32
N ASP A 5 -21.69 16.42 -0.16
CA ASP A 5 -21.93 15.84 1.16
C ASP A 5 -20.63 15.73 1.98
N TYR A 6 -19.49 15.44 1.34
CA TYR A 6 -18.20 15.39 2.02
C TYR A 6 -17.66 16.78 2.35
N LEU A 7 -17.77 17.76 1.44
CA LEU A 7 -17.36 19.14 1.73
C LEU A 7 -18.11 19.74 2.92
N ASP A 8 -19.38 19.38 3.09
CA ASP A 8 -20.18 19.85 4.22
C ASP A 8 -19.83 19.16 5.55
N LYS A 9 -19.27 17.94 5.50
CA LYS A 9 -19.02 17.08 6.67
C LYS A 9 -17.57 17.02 7.12
N VAL A 10 -16.64 17.14 6.18
CA VAL A 10 -15.21 17.01 6.39
C VAL A 10 -14.60 18.41 6.35
N GLN A 11 -13.88 18.78 7.40
CA GLN A 11 -13.10 20.01 7.42
C GLN A 11 -11.85 19.83 6.56
N ALA A 12 -12.00 19.96 5.25
CA ALA A 12 -10.93 19.85 4.26
C ALA A 12 -11.21 20.80 3.09
N SER A 13 -10.15 21.31 2.48
CA SER A 13 -10.25 21.95 1.18
C SER A 13 -10.64 20.93 0.09
N GLU A 14 -11.09 21.42 -1.07
CA GLU A 14 -11.39 20.56 -2.21
C GLU A 14 -10.20 19.68 -2.64
N ASP A 15 -8.99 20.24 -2.62
CA ASP A 15 -7.80 19.51 -3.03
C ASP A 15 -7.40 18.44 -2.00
N GLU A 16 -7.54 18.74 -0.72
CA GLU A 16 -7.35 17.75 0.36
C GLU A 16 -8.40 16.63 0.25
N LEU A 17 -9.65 16.96 -0.04
CA LEU A 17 -10.70 15.95 -0.21
C LEU A 17 -10.44 15.04 -1.42
N LYS A 18 -10.05 15.61 -2.57
CA LYS A 18 -9.68 14.83 -3.76
C LYS A 18 -8.47 13.93 -3.47
N THR A 19 -7.48 14.46 -2.77
CA THR A 19 -6.28 13.72 -2.39
C THR A 19 -6.63 12.55 -1.47
N GLY A 20 -7.47 12.79 -0.45
CA GLY A 20 -7.94 11.74 0.46
C GLY A 20 -8.76 10.66 -0.26
N LEU A 21 -9.67 11.04 -1.14
CA LEU A 21 -10.44 10.09 -1.95
C LEU A 21 -9.54 9.22 -2.84
N LYS A 22 -8.50 9.83 -3.44
CA LYS A 22 -7.51 9.09 -4.24
C LYS A 22 -6.67 8.15 -3.37
N GLN A 23 -6.24 8.58 -2.19
CA GLN A 23 -5.49 7.75 -1.23
C GLN A 23 -6.33 6.55 -0.75
N LEU A 24 -7.62 6.75 -0.53
CA LEU A 24 -8.58 5.69 -0.21
C LEU A 24 -8.94 4.81 -1.41
N GLN A 25 -8.41 5.12 -2.60
CA GLN A 25 -8.77 4.47 -3.86
C GLN A 25 -10.29 4.42 -4.06
N ALA A 26 -10.97 5.51 -3.69
CA ALA A 26 -12.41 5.61 -3.73
C ALA A 26 -12.91 5.68 -5.19
N CYS A 27 -13.96 4.93 -5.48
CA CYS A 27 -14.63 4.87 -6.78
C CYS A 27 -15.88 5.76 -6.78
N LEU A 28 -16.09 6.50 -7.87
CA LEU A 28 -17.32 7.29 -8.07
C LEU A 28 -18.38 6.43 -8.76
N ILE A 29 -19.42 6.05 -8.03
CA ILE A 29 -20.50 5.18 -8.52
C ILE A 29 -21.82 5.93 -8.41
N ASN A 30 -22.46 6.21 -9.56
CA ASN A 30 -23.75 6.90 -9.64
C ASN A 30 -23.78 8.24 -8.87
N GLY A 31 -22.70 9.01 -8.93
CA GLY A 31 -22.57 10.31 -8.25
C GLY A 31 -22.18 10.23 -6.77
N TYR A 32 -21.89 9.03 -6.24
CA TYR A 32 -21.43 8.87 -4.87
C TYR A 32 -20.09 8.14 -4.78
N TRP A 33 -19.22 8.59 -3.87
CA TRP A 33 -17.96 7.90 -3.62
C TRP A 33 -18.17 6.67 -2.74
N ARG A 34 -17.49 5.59 -3.11
CA ARG A 34 -17.48 4.29 -2.42
C ARG A 34 -16.04 3.79 -2.34
N VAL A 35 -15.73 3.08 -1.28
CA VAL A 35 -14.49 2.31 -1.16
C VAL A 35 -14.89 0.85 -1.25
N PHE A 36 -14.24 0.11 -2.14
CA PHE A 36 -14.47 -1.33 -2.24
C PHE A 36 -13.91 -2.04 -1.01
N HIS A 37 -14.56 -3.13 -0.61
CA HIS A 37 -13.98 -4.00 0.39
C HIS A 37 -12.64 -4.54 -0.14
N LEU A 38 -11.64 -4.60 0.73
CA LEU A 38 -10.28 -4.97 0.38
C LEU A 38 -10.23 -6.34 -0.31
N ASP A 39 -10.83 -7.36 0.30
CA ASP A 39 -10.87 -8.72 -0.29
C ASP A 39 -11.55 -8.77 -1.67
N TYR A 40 -12.57 -7.92 -1.91
CA TYR A 40 -13.24 -7.86 -3.20
C TYR A 40 -12.33 -7.22 -4.25
N ARG A 41 -11.68 -6.09 -3.92
CA ARG A 41 -10.71 -5.47 -4.82
C ARG A 41 -9.54 -6.41 -5.13
N ASP A 42 -9.02 -7.10 -4.11
CA ASP A 42 -7.92 -8.05 -4.24
C ASP A 42 -8.31 -9.21 -5.16
N GLN A 43 -9.54 -9.73 -5.03
CA GLN A 43 -10.08 -10.74 -5.94
C GLN A 43 -10.18 -10.24 -7.38
N VAL A 44 -10.74 -9.05 -7.61
CA VAL A 44 -10.85 -8.47 -8.97
C VAL A 44 -9.47 -8.29 -9.59
N PHE A 45 -8.51 -7.76 -8.83
CA PHE A 45 -7.17 -7.54 -9.35
C PHE A 45 -6.45 -8.86 -9.64
N GLN A 46 -6.64 -9.88 -8.80
CA GLN A 46 -6.12 -11.23 -9.07
C GLN A 46 -6.71 -11.81 -10.38
N SER A 47 -8.00 -11.62 -10.65
CA SER A 47 -8.60 -12.03 -11.92
C SER A 47 -7.99 -11.32 -13.14
N ILE A 48 -7.63 -10.03 -13.00
CA ILE A 48 -6.94 -9.28 -14.05
C ILE A 48 -5.52 -9.83 -14.27
N LEU A 49 -4.77 -10.12 -13.21
CA LEU A 49 -3.42 -10.69 -13.32
C LEU A 49 -3.45 -12.08 -13.94
N THR A 50 -4.42 -12.93 -13.56
CA THR A 50 -4.62 -14.24 -14.19
C THR A 50 -4.93 -14.10 -15.67
N LEU A 51 -5.83 -13.19 -16.05
CA LEU A 51 -6.14 -12.96 -17.46
C LEU A 51 -4.92 -12.49 -18.26
N LEU A 52 -4.10 -11.60 -17.67
CA LEU A 52 -2.87 -11.14 -18.29
C LEU A 52 -1.93 -12.30 -18.64
N GLU A 53 -1.78 -13.27 -17.74
CA GLU A 53 -0.98 -14.47 -17.97
C GLU A 53 -1.60 -15.39 -19.03
N GLU A 54 -2.91 -15.61 -18.98
CA GLU A 54 -3.64 -16.46 -19.93
C GLU A 54 -3.55 -15.94 -21.38
N GLU A 55 -3.55 -14.62 -21.56
CA GLU A 55 -3.49 -13.97 -22.87
C GLU A 55 -2.07 -13.59 -23.30
N ASP A 56 -1.05 -13.91 -22.50
CA ASP A 56 0.36 -13.55 -22.72
C ASP A 56 0.53 -12.03 -22.97
N TRP A 57 -0.24 -11.22 -22.22
CA TRP A 57 -0.19 -9.76 -22.33
C TRP A 57 1.00 -9.19 -21.56
N SER A 58 1.60 -8.13 -22.11
CA SER A 58 2.54 -7.31 -21.35
C SER A 58 1.81 -6.55 -20.24
N TRP A 59 2.33 -6.61 -19.02
CA TRP A 59 1.84 -5.80 -17.89
C TRP A 59 1.95 -4.29 -18.12
N GLN A 60 2.76 -3.87 -19.10
CA GLN A 60 2.89 -2.47 -19.52
C GLN A 60 1.81 -2.04 -20.52
N SER A 61 0.97 -2.97 -20.99
CA SER A 61 0.06 -2.71 -22.10
C SER A 61 -1.16 -3.64 -22.07
N ILE A 62 -2.03 -3.48 -21.07
CA ILE A 62 -3.27 -4.23 -20.90
C ILE A 62 -4.42 -3.54 -21.64
N PRO A 63 -5.12 -4.20 -22.57
CA PRO A 63 -6.23 -3.62 -23.34
C PRO A 63 -7.55 -3.58 -22.54
N LEU A 64 -7.97 -2.40 -22.06
CA LEU A 64 -9.16 -2.27 -21.19
C LEU A 64 -10.42 -2.90 -21.80
N LYS A 65 -10.67 -2.64 -23.09
CA LYS A 65 -11.88 -3.12 -23.76
C LYS A 65 -11.96 -4.65 -23.74
N GLU A 66 -10.85 -5.31 -24.03
CA GLU A 66 -10.78 -6.77 -24.09
C GLU A 66 -10.78 -7.39 -22.69
N THR A 67 -10.12 -6.76 -21.71
CA THR A 67 -10.26 -7.11 -20.29
C THR A 67 -11.73 -7.10 -19.85
N CYS A 68 -12.45 -6.02 -20.14
CA CYS A 68 -13.86 -5.90 -19.80
C CYS A 68 -14.72 -6.96 -20.50
N GLN A 69 -14.43 -7.31 -21.75
CA GLN A 69 -15.16 -8.34 -22.48
C GLN A 69 -14.91 -9.74 -21.92
N LYS A 70 -13.66 -10.07 -21.58
CA LYS A 70 -13.31 -11.41 -21.07
C LYS A 70 -13.74 -11.63 -19.63
N LEU A 71 -13.88 -10.57 -18.84
CA LEU A 71 -14.28 -10.64 -17.43
C LEU A 71 -15.73 -10.17 -17.18
N GLU A 72 -16.54 -9.95 -18.22
CA GLU A 72 -17.89 -9.37 -18.08
C GLU A 72 -18.87 -10.23 -17.24
N GLU A 73 -18.67 -11.54 -17.22
CA GLU A 73 -19.48 -12.46 -16.39
C GLU A 73 -19.10 -12.41 -14.91
N LEU A 74 -17.88 -11.97 -14.59
CA LEU A 74 -17.35 -11.91 -13.23
C LEU A 74 -17.57 -10.52 -12.64
N GLU A 75 -17.25 -9.47 -13.41
CA GLU A 75 -17.16 -8.12 -12.88
C GLU A 75 -17.71 -7.07 -13.85
N PRO A 76 -18.41 -6.04 -13.34
CA PRO A 76 -18.84 -4.91 -14.16
C PRO A 76 -17.65 -4.15 -14.76
N PRO A 77 -17.73 -3.65 -16.02
CA PRO A 77 -16.64 -2.92 -16.67
C PRO A 77 -16.07 -1.75 -15.86
N PHE A 78 -16.93 -1.00 -15.16
CA PHE A 78 -16.48 0.15 -14.35
C PHE A 78 -15.64 -0.29 -13.13
N VAL A 79 -15.85 -1.51 -12.61
CA VAL A 79 -15.04 -2.05 -11.51
C VAL A 79 -13.67 -2.43 -12.02
N LEU A 80 -13.60 -3.12 -13.17
CA LEU A 80 -12.34 -3.50 -13.80
C LEU A 80 -11.48 -2.28 -14.14
N GLU A 81 -12.10 -1.25 -14.72
CA GLU A 81 -11.45 0.02 -15.02
C GLU A 81 -10.93 0.72 -13.75
N HIS A 82 -11.76 0.80 -12.71
CA HIS A 82 -11.37 1.39 -11.43
C HIS A 82 -10.22 0.63 -10.75
N VAL A 83 -10.23 -0.70 -10.80
CA VAL A 83 -9.16 -1.52 -10.21
C VAL A 83 -7.86 -1.34 -11.01
N LEU A 84 -7.93 -1.27 -12.35
CA LEU A 84 -6.77 -0.92 -13.16
C LEU A 84 -6.22 0.48 -12.84
N ASP A 85 -7.09 1.47 -12.58
CA ASP A 85 -6.68 2.80 -12.12
C ASP A 85 -5.99 2.77 -10.74
N CYS A 86 -6.27 1.77 -9.90
CA CYS A 86 -5.62 1.64 -8.59
C CYS A 86 -4.17 1.16 -8.69
N TYR A 87 -3.90 0.27 -9.66
CA TYR A 87 -2.62 -0.45 -9.80
C TYR A 87 -1.81 -0.06 -11.04
N GLY A 88 -2.30 0.84 -11.88
CA GLY A 88 -1.64 1.21 -13.12
C GLY A 88 -1.95 2.62 -13.60
N VAL A 89 -1.30 2.96 -14.71
CA VAL A 89 -1.45 4.23 -15.40
C VAL A 89 -2.11 3.99 -16.76
N VAL A 90 -3.21 4.70 -16.99
CA VAL A 90 -3.90 4.71 -18.28
C VAL A 90 -3.09 5.45 -19.35
N PHE A 91 -3.08 4.91 -20.56
CA PHE A 91 -2.61 5.58 -21.76
C PHE A 91 -3.43 5.19 -23.00
N THR A 92 -3.19 5.89 -24.10
CA THR A 92 -3.81 5.58 -25.41
C THR A 92 -2.83 4.77 -26.25
N GLY A 93 -3.26 3.60 -26.71
CA GLY A 93 -2.49 2.72 -27.59
C GLY A 93 -2.42 3.21 -29.03
N ASP A 94 -1.71 2.45 -29.86
CA ASP A 94 -1.40 2.82 -31.25
C ASP A 94 -2.66 2.93 -32.13
N GLU A 95 -3.74 2.22 -31.80
CA GLU A 95 -5.02 2.25 -32.53
C GLU A 95 -6.05 3.18 -31.85
N GLY A 96 -5.60 4.02 -30.90
CA GLY A 96 -6.48 4.93 -30.15
C GLY A 96 -7.24 4.25 -29.01
N GLU A 97 -6.94 2.99 -28.71
CA GLU A 97 -7.60 2.22 -27.67
C GLU A 97 -7.08 2.57 -26.26
N LYS A 98 -7.94 2.49 -25.25
CA LYS A 98 -7.56 2.74 -23.86
C LYS A 98 -6.81 1.53 -23.31
N ARG A 99 -5.60 1.73 -22.82
CA ARG A 99 -4.73 0.70 -22.25
C ARG A 99 -4.19 1.09 -20.88
N TYR A 100 -3.68 0.10 -20.15
CA TYR A 100 -3.05 0.29 -18.85
C TYR A 100 -1.66 -0.31 -18.81
N GLY A 101 -0.72 0.44 -18.23
CA GLY A 101 0.55 -0.09 -17.77
C GLY A 101 0.51 -0.19 -16.25
N LEU A 102 0.65 -1.39 -15.72
CA LEU A 102 0.68 -1.60 -14.27
C LEU A 102 1.93 -0.97 -13.66
N GLU A 103 1.80 -0.49 -12.42
CA GLU A 103 2.92 0.03 -11.64
C GLU A 103 3.60 -1.13 -10.91
N GLU A 104 4.79 -1.53 -11.36
CA GLU A 104 5.52 -2.70 -10.85
C GLU A 104 5.59 -2.77 -9.31
N ASP A 105 5.96 -1.66 -8.66
CA ASP A 105 6.06 -1.62 -7.19
C ASP A 105 4.72 -1.92 -6.50
N LYS A 106 3.60 -1.45 -7.05
CA LYS A 106 2.27 -1.72 -6.49
C LYS A 106 1.86 -3.17 -6.69
N VAL A 107 2.18 -3.76 -7.84
CA VAL A 107 1.86 -5.16 -8.12
C VAL A 107 2.70 -6.09 -7.25
N CYS A 108 4.00 -5.85 -7.15
CA CYS A 108 4.88 -6.61 -6.27
C CYS A 108 4.45 -6.51 -4.81
N GLN A 109 4.07 -5.32 -4.35
CA GLN A 109 3.52 -5.09 -3.02
C GLN A 109 2.21 -5.85 -2.80
N PHE A 110 1.29 -5.80 -3.77
CA PHE A 110 0.03 -6.56 -3.73
C PHE A 110 0.26 -8.07 -3.59
N CYS A 111 1.12 -8.64 -4.44
CA CYS A 111 1.43 -10.07 -4.38
C CYS A 111 2.05 -10.47 -3.03
N ALA A 112 2.96 -9.65 -2.49
CA ALA A 112 3.53 -9.87 -1.15
C ALA A 112 2.46 -9.82 -0.05
N GLU A 113 1.54 -8.85 -0.13
CA GLU A 113 0.47 -8.67 0.84
C GLU A 113 -0.44 -9.90 0.93
N LEU A 114 -0.78 -10.52 -0.21
CA LEU A 114 -1.60 -11.74 -0.25
C LEU A 114 -0.99 -12.88 0.58
N PHE A 115 0.34 -13.08 0.52
CA PHE A 115 1.02 -14.05 1.37
C PHE A 115 1.04 -13.62 2.84
N LEU A 116 1.47 -12.39 3.09
CA LEU A 116 1.79 -11.95 4.45
C LEU A 116 0.53 -11.79 5.32
N ARG A 117 -0.59 -11.32 4.75
CA ARG A 117 -1.83 -11.05 5.51
C ARG A 117 -2.36 -12.31 6.21
N GLN A 118 -2.15 -13.49 5.62
CA GLN A 118 -2.65 -14.77 6.15
C GLN A 118 -1.63 -15.54 7.00
N SER A 119 -0.38 -15.07 7.04
CA SER A 119 0.76 -15.87 7.50
C SER A 119 1.23 -15.60 8.94
N GLY A 120 0.77 -14.49 9.55
CA GLY A 120 1.35 -14.04 10.81
C GLY A 120 2.86 -13.77 10.64
N LYS A 121 3.71 -14.41 11.46
CA LYS A 121 5.17 -14.40 11.27
C LYS A 121 5.58 -15.52 10.32
N PHE A 122 6.09 -15.15 9.16
CA PHE A 122 6.53 -16.04 8.10
C PHE A 122 8.07 -16.13 8.08
N ASN A 123 8.62 -17.29 7.68
CA ASN A 123 10.07 -17.47 7.54
C ASN A 123 10.62 -16.55 6.44
N TYR A 124 11.55 -15.66 6.79
CA TYR A 124 12.08 -14.66 5.86
C TYR A 124 12.69 -15.29 4.60
N GLU A 125 13.45 -16.38 4.72
CA GLU A 125 14.13 -17.00 3.57
C GLU A 125 13.11 -17.63 2.62
N GLU A 126 12.15 -18.40 3.16
CA GLU A 126 11.07 -19.00 2.38
C GLU A 126 10.22 -17.91 1.67
N PHE A 127 10.03 -16.75 2.31
CA PHE A 127 9.28 -15.64 1.70
C PHE A 127 10.04 -15.07 0.51
N MET A 128 11.34 -14.81 0.69
CA MET A 128 12.18 -14.24 -0.37
C MET A 128 12.38 -15.21 -1.55
N GLU A 129 12.27 -16.51 -1.33
CA GLU A 129 12.28 -17.52 -2.40
C GLU A 129 10.95 -17.60 -3.15
N SER A 130 9.82 -17.51 -2.43
CA SER A 130 8.48 -17.69 -2.99
C SER A 130 7.93 -16.43 -3.67
N TRP A 131 8.19 -15.25 -3.12
CA TRP A 131 7.63 -13.98 -3.60
C TRP A 131 7.94 -13.65 -5.07
N PRO A 132 9.18 -13.80 -5.60
CA PRO A 132 9.46 -13.53 -7.01
C PRO A 132 8.67 -14.40 -7.98
N SER A 133 8.22 -15.58 -7.55
CA SER A 133 7.45 -16.51 -8.39
C SER A 133 5.95 -16.20 -8.39
N SER A 134 5.51 -15.18 -7.64
CA SER A 134 4.10 -14.78 -7.51
C SER A 134 3.75 -13.50 -8.26
N VAL A 135 4.74 -12.84 -8.84
CA VAL A 135 4.54 -11.59 -9.60
C VAL A 135 4.52 -11.91 -11.10
N PRO A 136 3.83 -11.09 -11.92
CA PRO A 136 3.81 -11.25 -13.37
C PRO A 136 5.21 -11.29 -14.00
N LEU A 137 5.33 -12.00 -15.12
CA LEU A 137 6.59 -12.14 -15.86
C LEU A 137 7.19 -10.76 -16.19
N GLY A 138 8.48 -10.61 -15.92
CA GLY A 138 9.25 -9.40 -16.22
C GLY A 138 9.28 -8.35 -15.10
N MET A 139 8.56 -8.57 -14.00
CA MET A 139 8.67 -7.72 -12.80
C MET A 139 9.80 -8.14 -11.88
N THR A 140 10.36 -7.20 -11.11
CA THR A 140 11.41 -7.49 -10.11
C THR A 140 10.93 -7.17 -8.69
N THR A 141 11.14 -8.11 -7.77
CA THR A 141 10.83 -7.92 -6.35
C THR A 141 12.00 -7.32 -5.58
N SER A 142 11.73 -6.36 -4.70
CA SER A 142 12.72 -5.73 -3.82
C SER A 142 12.12 -5.42 -2.45
N LEU A 143 12.90 -5.56 -1.37
CA LEU A 143 12.46 -5.19 -0.01
C LEU A 143 11.98 -3.73 0.09
N ASP A 144 12.43 -2.85 -0.79
CA ASP A 144 11.96 -1.46 -0.84
C ASP A 144 10.45 -1.37 -1.12
N GLN A 145 9.87 -2.32 -1.87
CA GLN A 145 8.43 -2.41 -2.17
C GLN A 145 7.61 -2.80 -0.93
N LEU A 146 8.24 -3.37 0.10
CA LEU A 146 7.59 -3.80 1.35
C LEU A 146 7.65 -2.73 2.45
N LYS A 147 8.30 -1.60 2.19
CA LYS A 147 8.35 -0.46 3.12
C LYS A 147 6.94 0.04 3.41
N GLY A 148 6.57 0.04 4.69
CA GLY A 148 5.23 0.43 5.12
C GLY A 148 4.18 -0.68 4.99
N LEU A 149 4.52 -1.87 4.50
CA LEU A 149 3.64 -3.04 4.41
C LEU A 149 4.02 -4.13 5.42
N ALA A 150 5.32 -4.33 5.62
CA ALA A 150 5.85 -5.45 6.40
C ALA A 150 7.04 -5.05 7.26
N LEU A 151 7.25 -5.81 8.33
CA LEU A 151 8.43 -5.72 9.18
C LEU A 151 9.22 -7.01 9.13
N THR A 152 10.53 -6.89 9.35
CA THR A 152 11.46 -8.02 9.42
C THR A 152 12.18 -8.05 10.78
N ASP A 153 12.47 -9.26 11.24
CA ASP A 153 13.43 -9.51 12.30
C ASP A 153 14.46 -10.50 11.80
N LEU A 154 15.58 -9.95 11.30
CA LEU A 154 16.69 -10.74 10.77
C LEU A 154 17.61 -11.29 11.88
N ASN A 155 17.39 -10.89 13.14
CA ASN A 155 18.16 -11.37 14.28
C ASN A 155 17.48 -12.55 14.98
N SER A 156 16.19 -12.81 14.70
CA SER A 156 15.52 -14.00 15.21
C SER A 156 16.05 -15.27 14.52
N VAL A 157 15.84 -16.42 15.16
CA VAL A 157 16.22 -17.73 14.60
C VAL A 157 14.98 -18.63 14.59
N PRO A 158 14.37 -18.92 13.42
CA PRO A 158 14.73 -18.38 12.09
C PRO A 158 14.43 -16.88 11.96
N ALA A 159 15.02 -16.23 10.96
CA ALA A 159 14.66 -14.87 10.58
C ALA A 159 13.21 -14.82 10.09
N VAL A 160 12.48 -13.75 10.42
CA VAL A 160 11.04 -13.67 10.08
C VAL A 160 10.65 -12.35 9.43
N ILE A 161 9.58 -12.40 8.65
CA ILE A 161 8.86 -11.28 8.07
C ILE A 161 7.37 -11.39 8.42
N TRP A 162 6.68 -10.28 8.64
CA TRP A 162 5.24 -10.30 8.92
C TRP A 162 4.52 -9.06 8.41
N TYR A 163 3.23 -9.23 8.12
CA TYR A 163 2.33 -8.15 7.73
C TYR A 163 2.17 -7.13 8.86
N PHE A 164 2.43 -5.87 8.53
CA PHE A 164 2.30 -4.75 9.44
C PHE A 164 2.15 -3.47 8.60
N PRO A 165 0.96 -3.20 8.05
CA PRO A 165 0.78 -2.09 7.13
C PRO A 165 0.66 -0.76 7.87
N ALA A 166 1.19 0.31 7.28
CA ALA A 166 1.08 1.66 7.81
C ALA A 166 -0.39 2.14 7.86
N THR A 167 -1.23 1.63 6.97
CA THR A 167 -2.67 1.94 6.90
C THR A 167 -3.46 1.47 8.11
N ASP A 168 -2.96 0.48 8.85
CA ASP A 168 -3.62 -0.03 10.06
C ASP A 168 -3.19 0.73 11.32
N LEU A 169 -2.28 1.69 11.19
CA LEU A 169 -1.78 2.47 12.32
C LEU A 169 -2.74 3.61 12.71
N PRO A 170 -2.83 3.94 14.01
CA PRO A 170 -3.65 5.05 14.49
C PRO A 170 -3.32 6.37 13.79
N GLU A 171 -4.32 7.18 13.45
CA GLU A 171 -4.09 8.53 12.88
C GLU A 171 -3.48 9.50 13.91
N ASP A 172 -3.80 9.35 15.20
CA ASP A 172 -3.20 10.17 16.25
C ASP A 172 -1.70 9.86 16.39
N PRO A 173 -0.82 10.89 16.31
CA PRO A 173 0.62 10.67 16.39
C PRO A 173 1.05 9.97 17.68
N ALA A 174 0.51 10.32 18.84
CA ALA A 174 0.96 9.74 20.11
C ALA A 174 0.63 8.24 20.18
N ALA A 175 -0.60 7.86 19.80
CA ALA A 175 -1.03 6.48 19.71
C ALA A 175 -0.21 5.69 18.66
N ARG A 176 0.09 6.30 17.51
CA ARG A 176 0.90 5.68 16.46
C ARG A 176 2.32 5.37 16.93
N PHE A 177 3.03 6.35 17.48
CA PHE A 177 4.38 6.13 18.01
C PHE A 177 4.38 5.09 19.13
N SER A 178 3.38 5.11 20.02
CA SER A 178 3.22 4.08 21.06
C SER A 178 3.08 2.68 20.45
N LYS A 179 2.24 2.51 19.43
CA LYS A 179 2.07 1.24 18.72
C LYS A 179 3.37 0.78 18.07
N LEU A 180 4.07 1.66 17.34
CA LEU A 180 5.35 1.34 16.70
C LEU A 180 6.41 0.85 17.71
N PHE A 181 6.55 1.57 18.84
CA PHE A 181 7.51 1.18 19.88
C PHE A 181 7.12 -0.09 20.65
N SER A 182 5.83 -0.43 20.69
CA SER A 182 5.37 -1.70 21.27
C SER A 182 5.75 -2.92 20.42
N VAL A 183 5.88 -2.71 19.10
CA VAL A 183 6.21 -3.79 18.15
C VAL A 183 7.73 -3.96 18.02
N LYS A 184 8.47 -2.85 18.05
CA LYS A 184 9.94 -2.86 18.01
C LYS A 184 10.50 -1.73 18.88
N GLU A 185 11.43 -2.07 19.77
CA GLU A 185 11.96 -1.13 20.78
C GLU A 185 12.75 0.03 20.15
N LYS A 186 13.53 -0.25 19.10
CA LYS A 186 14.45 0.68 18.46
C LYS A 186 14.31 0.65 16.95
N TRP A 187 14.13 1.82 16.37
CA TRP A 187 13.95 2.00 14.93
C TRP A 187 15.04 2.88 14.33
N ALA A 188 15.51 2.51 13.15
CA ALA A 188 16.24 3.45 12.29
C ALA A 188 15.25 4.44 11.65
N TYR A 189 15.73 5.60 11.19
CA TYR A 189 14.87 6.58 10.51
C TYR A 189 14.21 5.99 9.28
N ASP A 190 15.00 5.41 8.36
CA ASP A 190 14.52 4.88 7.09
C ASP A 190 13.54 3.71 7.26
N GLU A 191 13.65 2.99 8.37
CA GLU A 191 12.74 1.90 8.72
C GLU A 191 11.40 2.43 9.26
N MET A 192 11.44 3.46 10.10
CA MET A 192 10.24 4.06 10.69
C MET A 192 9.50 4.98 9.73
N HIS A 193 10.23 5.66 8.84
CA HIS A 193 9.71 6.70 7.95
C HIS A 193 8.45 6.28 7.18
N PRO A 194 8.40 5.09 6.53
CA PRO A 194 7.20 4.64 5.80
C PRO A 194 5.94 4.52 6.66
N TYR A 195 6.08 4.42 7.99
CA TYR A 195 4.98 4.26 8.94
C TYR A 195 4.49 5.58 9.54
N ILE A 196 5.23 6.68 9.32
CA ILE A 196 4.91 7.98 9.91
C ILE A 196 4.85 9.11 8.88
N SER A 197 5.20 8.85 7.62
CA SER A 197 5.32 9.90 6.60
C SER A 197 4.01 10.64 6.34
N ASP A 198 2.89 9.94 6.44
CA ASP A 198 1.53 10.47 6.32
C ASP A 198 1.09 11.34 7.51
N LEU A 199 1.85 11.38 8.61
CA LEU A 199 1.59 12.32 9.72
C LEU A 199 2.09 13.74 9.44
N GLU A 200 2.87 13.96 8.38
CA GLU A 200 3.34 15.30 8.03
C GLU A 200 2.19 16.17 7.52
N SER A 201 2.08 17.38 8.06
CA SER A 201 1.05 18.34 7.66
C SER A 201 1.55 19.79 7.85
N PRO A 202 0.87 20.80 7.27
CA PRO A 202 1.28 22.19 7.45
C PRO A 202 1.43 22.57 8.94
N GLY A 203 2.65 22.92 9.36
CA GLY A 203 2.98 23.25 10.74
C GLY A 203 3.39 22.06 11.62
N GLN A 204 3.34 20.83 11.11
CA GLN A 204 3.77 19.60 11.79
C GLN A 204 4.77 18.83 10.92
N SER A 205 6.06 18.94 11.24
CA SER A 205 7.10 18.16 10.57
C SER A 205 7.36 16.81 11.24
N LEU A 206 7.79 15.81 10.46
CA LEU A 206 8.20 14.51 11.00
C LEU A 206 9.33 14.64 12.02
N ASN A 207 10.29 15.55 11.80
CA ASN A 207 11.36 15.82 12.76
C ASN A 207 10.83 16.34 14.11
N GLY A 208 9.82 17.24 14.07
CA GLY A 208 9.16 17.73 15.27
C GLY A 208 8.41 16.62 16.01
N LEU A 209 7.70 15.76 15.26
CA LEU A 209 7.02 14.58 15.81
C LEU A 209 7.99 13.61 16.48
N LEU A 210 9.09 13.29 15.82
CA LEU A 210 10.14 12.43 16.36
C LEU A 210 10.73 13.02 17.66
N LEU A 211 11.05 14.32 17.69
CA LEU A 211 11.53 14.98 18.91
C LEU A 211 10.51 14.93 20.05
N LYS A 212 9.23 15.06 19.72
CA LYS A 212 8.13 15.06 20.69
C LYS A 212 7.83 13.67 21.25
N TYR A 213 7.79 12.63 20.42
CA TYR A 213 7.28 11.30 20.80
C TYR A 213 8.36 10.23 20.95
N SER A 214 9.61 10.49 20.61
CA SER A 214 10.69 9.51 20.71
C SER A 214 11.90 10.02 21.52
N ARG A 215 12.74 9.08 21.95
CA ARG A 215 14.08 9.33 22.45
C ARG A 215 15.08 8.93 21.38
N VAL A 216 15.98 9.85 21.04
CA VAL A 216 17.09 9.58 20.12
C VAL A 216 18.24 8.95 20.88
N SER A 217 18.79 7.87 20.33
CA SER A 217 20.05 7.26 20.78
C SER A 217 20.97 7.06 19.59
N VAL A 218 22.27 7.27 19.80
CA VAL A 218 23.31 7.01 18.79
C VAL A 218 24.12 5.81 19.26
N SER A 219 24.11 4.73 18.48
CA SER A 219 24.94 3.55 18.72
C SER A 219 25.74 3.24 17.47
N GLN A 220 27.07 3.09 17.60
CA GLN A 220 27.98 2.84 16.48
C GLN A 220 27.79 3.82 15.30
N GLY A 221 27.53 5.10 15.60
CA GLY A 221 27.31 6.14 14.60
C GLY A 221 25.92 6.11 13.91
N LYS A 222 25.07 5.12 14.20
CA LYS A 222 23.70 5.06 13.69
C LYS A 222 22.71 5.66 14.68
N LYS A 223 21.89 6.59 14.20
CA LYS A 223 20.80 7.21 14.96
C LYS A 223 19.61 6.26 15.01
N THR A 224 19.08 6.04 16.21
CA THR A 224 17.91 5.19 16.46
C THR A 224 16.89 5.94 17.33
N TYR A 225 15.62 5.58 17.19
CA TYR A 225 14.50 6.16 17.91
C TYR A 225 13.80 5.08 18.74
N SER A 226 13.50 5.39 20.00
CA SER A 226 12.79 4.51 20.93
C SER A 226 11.71 5.27 21.70
N ALA A 227 10.83 4.58 22.42
CA ALA A 227 9.89 5.22 23.33
C ALA A 227 10.61 6.09 24.37
N LYS A 228 9.97 7.20 24.78
CA LYS A 228 10.39 7.95 25.98
C LYS A 228 9.99 7.13 27.21
N LEU A 229 10.94 6.86 28.09
CA LEU A 229 10.62 6.31 29.40
C LEU A 229 9.72 7.30 30.13
N THR A 230 8.48 6.93 30.39
CA THR A 230 7.66 7.65 31.38
C THR A 230 8.24 7.29 32.74
N ALA A 231 8.69 8.29 33.50
CA ALA A 231 9.06 8.07 34.89
C ALA A 231 7.79 7.59 35.62
N LEU A 232 7.84 6.38 36.18
CA LEU A 232 6.84 5.84 37.10
C LEU A 232 6.86 6.61 38.42
#